data_AF-A0A5B8V680-F1
#
_entry.id   AF-A0A5B8V680-F1
#
_cell.length_a   1.000
_cell.length_b   1.000
_cell.length_c   1.000
_cell.angle_alpha   90.00
_cell.angle_beta   90.00
_cell.angle_gamma   90.00
#
_symmetry.space_group_name_H-M   'P 1'
#
loop_
_entity.id
_entity.type
_entity.pdbx_description
1 polymer ?
#
loop_
_entity_poly.entity_id
_entity_poly.type
_entity_poly.pdbx_seq_one_letter_code
_entity_poly.pdbx_strand_id
1 'polypeptide(L)'
;MDNTLTPVLSYRKKELAAQYITELDTHIQDLKEGKADRAMEIRDLAKLLHVHPVHLSNTIKEVTGRSTCDLYEERLLKISKDLLLNTNMSIAAIAKQLTYDPSNFTKFFKHYTGTTPKKFRDQFINSL
;
A
#
# COMPACT_ATOMS: atom_id res chain seq x y z
N MET A 1 36.79 19.27 10.36
CA MET A 1 36.03 18.05 10.06
C MET A 1 34.58 18.32 10.42
N ASP A 2 33.76 18.67 9.43
CA ASP A 2 32.33 18.36 9.36
C ASP A 2 31.85 18.82 7.98
N ASN A 3 31.66 17.86 7.06
CA ASN A 3 31.06 18.11 5.75
C ASN A 3 29.85 17.18 5.64
N THR A 4 28.85 17.44 6.48
CA THR A 4 27.54 16.82 6.42
C THR A 4 26.78 17.35 5.20
N LEU A 5 27.20 16.91 4.02
CA LEU A 5 26.40 16.95 2.80
C LEU A 5 25.18 16.04 3.01
N THR A 6 24.12 16.58 3.60
CA THR A 6 22.78 16.08 3.29
C THR A 6 22.62 16.31 1.78
N PRO A 7 22.43 15.26 0.96
CA PRO A 7 22.28 15.48 -0.46
C PRO A 7 21.01 16.30 -0.64
N VAL A 8 21.12 17.47 -1.25
CA VAL A 8 19.97 18.26 -1.69
C VAL A 8 19.14 17.34 -2.58
N LEU A 9 18.11 16.71 -1.99
CA LEU A 9 17.16 15.88 -2.71
C LEU A 9 16.63 16.71 -3.88
N SER A 10 17.05 16.36 -5.09
CA SER A 10 16.70 17.12 -6.29
C SER A 10 15.19 17.25 -6.41
N TYR A 11 14.71 18.44 -6.79
CA TYR A 11 13.28 18.71 -7.00
C TYR A 11 12.60 17.63 -7.84
N ARG A 12 13.28 17.14 -8.89
CA ARG A 12 12.81 16.05 -9.76
C ARG A 12 12.55 14.74 -9.02
N LYS A 13 13.40 14.39 -8.04
CA LYS A 13 13.21 13.16 -7.24
C LYS A 13 11.97 13.28 -6.35
N LYS A 14 11.76 14.46 -5.75
CA LYS A 14 10.56 14.74 -4.94
C LYS A 14 9.29 14.71 -5.79
N GLU A 15 9.35 15.28 -6.99
CA GLU A 15 8.25 15.24 -7.96
C GLU A 15 7.93 13.81 -8.40
N LEU A 16 8.93 13.00 -8.76
CA LEU A 16 8.73 11.59 -9.10
C LEU A 16 8.13 10.79 -7.94
N ALA A 17 8.56 11.06 -6.70
CA ALA A 17 7.99 10.42 -5.52
C ALA A 17 6.53 10.83 -5.28
N ALA A 18 6.17 12.10 -5.51
CA ALA A 18 4.79 12.57 -5.41
C ALA A 18 3.89 11.93 -6.48
N GLN A 19 4.38 11.81 -7.72
CA GLN A 19 3.67 11.12 -8.80
C GLN A 19 3.46 9.64 -8.45
N TYR A 20 4.50 8.96 -7.98
CA TYR A 20 4.39 7.57 -7.50
C TYR A 20 3.34 7.39 -6.42
N ILE A 21 3.32 8.27 -5.41
CA ILE A 21 2.32 8.19 -4.34
C ILE A 21 0.91 8.38 -4.91
N THR A 22 0.73 9.31 -5.84
CA THR A 22 -0.57 9.57 -6.49
C THR A 22 -1.07 8.35 -7.27
N GLU A 23 -0.21 7.74 -8.08
CA GLU A 23 -0.57 6.54 -8.86
C GLU A 23 -0.82 5.33 -7.96
N LEU A 24 -0.01 5.17 -6.91
CA LEU A 24 -0.21 4.13 -5.91
C LEU A 24 -1.55 4.31 -5.19
N ASP A 25 -1.87 5.51 -4.73
CA ASP A 25 -3.12 5.79 -4.02
C ASP A 25 -4.34 5.57 -4.93
N THR A 26 -4.23 5.96 -6.20
CA THR A 26 -5.26 5.71 -7.22
C THR A 26 -5.49 4.22 -7.40
N HIS A 27 -4.41 3.44 -7.59
CA HIS A 27 -4.52 2.00 -7.76
C HIS A 27 -5.09 1.30 -6.51
N ILE A 28 -4.69 1.71 -5.31
CA ILE A 28 -5.24 1.19 -4.05
C ILE A 28 -6.74 1.48 -3.96
N GLN A 29 -7.19 2.65 -4.40
CA GLN A 29 -8.61 2.98 -4.45
C GLN A 29 -9.35 2.12 -5.48
N ASP A 30 -8.77 1.86 -6.65
CA ASP A 30 -9.37 0.97 -7.64
C ASP A 30 -9.53 -0.47 -7.12
N LEU A 31 -8.56 -0.99 -6.36
CA LEU A 31 -8.71 -2.28 -5.66
C LEU A 31 -9.85 -2.24 -4.64
N LYS A 32 -9.93 -1.16 -3.86
CA LYS A 32 -11.01 -0.97 -2.88
C LYS A 32 -12.40 -0.88 -3.53
N GLU A 33 -12.50 -0.37 -4.75
CA GLU A 33 -13.75 -0.26 -5.48
C GLU A 33 -14.04 -1.47 -6.37
N GLY A 34 -13.12 -2.45 -6.42
CA GLY A 34 -13.24 -3.63 -7.29
C GLY A 34 -13.08 -3.30 -8.78
N LYS A 35 -12.49 -2.15 -9.11
CA LYS A 35 -12.16 -1.70 -10.47
C LYS A 35 -10.86 -2.29 -11.00
N ALA A 36 -9.96 -2.71 -10.10
CA ALA A 36 -8.74 -3.43 -10.43
C ALA A 36 -8.85 -4.92 -10.01
N ASP A 37 -8.37 -5.81 -10.87
CA ASP A 37 -8.42 -7.27 -10.70
C ASP A 37 -7.08 -7.89 -10.24
N ARG A 38 -6.00 -7.10 -10.26
CA ARG A 38 -4.67 -7.49 -9.80
C ARG A 38 -3.96 -6.33 -9.11
N ALA A 39 -3.07 -6.65 -8.17
CA ALA A 39 -2.12 -5.69 -7.63
C ALA A 39 -1.11 -5.25 -8.70
N MET A 40 -0.79 -3.96 -8.72
CA MET A 40 0.33 -3.43 -9.49
C MET A 40 1.65 -3.71 -8.77
N GLU A 41 2.63 -4.18 -9.54
CA GLU A 41 4.00 -4.29 -9.07
C GLU A 41 4.77 -2.98 -9.35
N ILE A 42 5.97 -2.86 -8.77
CA ILE A 42 6.84 -1.71 -9.04
C ILE A 42 7.11 -1.50 -10.54
N ARG A 43 7.09 -2.57 -11.34
CA ARG A 43 7.28 -2.51 -12.80
C ARG A 43 6.10 -1.85 -13.50
N ASP A 44 4.88 -2.08 -13.04
CA ASP A 44 3.68 -1.45 -13.59
C ASP A 44 3.71 0.06 -13.33
N LEU A 45 3.98 0.46 -12.08
CA LEU A 45 4.08 1.87 -11.68
C LEU A 45 5.26 2.57 -12.37
N ALA A 46 6.39 1.90 -12.51
CA ALA A 46 7.54 2.44 -13.24
C ALA A 46 7.24 2.67 -14.73
N LYS A 47 6.51 1.74 -15.36
CA LYS A 47 6.05 1.88 -16.74
C LYS A 47 5.10 3.07 -16.89
N LEU A 48 4.16 3.24 -15.95
CA LEU A 48 3.21 4.35 -15.94
C LEU A 48 3.90 5.72 -15.81
N LEU A 49 4.97 5.77 -15.00
CA LEU A 49 5.77 6.98 -14.76
C LEU A 49 6.92 7.14 -15.76
N HIS A 50 7.01 6.29 -16.79
CA HIS A 50 8.07 6.32 -17.82
C HIS A 50 9.51 6.31 -17.26
N VAL A 51 9.73 5.52 -16.20
CA VAL A 51 11.05 5.37 -15.56
C VAL A 51 11.45 3.90 -15.42
N HIS A 52 12.74 3.63 -15.22
CA HIS A 52 13.20 2.29 -14.92
C HIS A 52 12.80 1.87 -13.49
N PRO A 53 12.33 0.64 -13.23
CA PRO A 53 11.84 0.21 -11.91
C PRO A 53 12.88 0.31 -10.79
N VAL A 54 14.15 0.05 -11.08
CA VAL A 54 15.24 0.22 -10.11
C VAL A 54 15.43 1.69 -9.74
N HIS A 55 15.35 2.59 -10.73
CA HIS A 55 15.45 4.04 -10.47
C HIS A 55 14.28 4.53 -9.63
N LEU A 56 13.06 4.08 -9.94
CA LEU A 56 11.87 4.39 -9.16
C LEU A 56 12.03 3.93 -7.72
N SER A 57 12.29 2.63 -7.49
CA SER A 57 12.45 2.06 -6.15
C SER A 57 13.50 2.79 -5.31
N ASN A 58 14.68 3.06 -5.89
CA ASN A 58 15.74 3.80 -5.20
C ASN A 58 15.31 5.24 -4.87
N THR A 59 14.64 5.93 -5.81
CA THR A 59 14.16 7.30 -5.60
C THR A 59 13.10 7.37 -4.50
N ILE A 60 12.15 6.42 -4.48
CA ILE A 60 11.14 6.34 -3.42
C ILE A 60 11.81 6.13 -2.05
N LYS A 61 12.76 5.21 -1.95
CA LYS A 61 13.49 4.97 -0.70
C LYS A 61 14.30 6.19 -0.26
N GLU A 62 14.97 6.87 -1.18
CA GLU A 62 15.77 8.06 -0.89
C GLU A 62 14.91 9.24 -0.42
N VAL A 63 13.76 9.47 -1.05
CA VAL A 63 12.88 10.60 -0.73
C VAL A 63 12.03 10.34 0.52
N THR A 64 11.49 9.13 0.68
CA THR A 64 10.51 8.81 1.74
C THR A 64 11.13 8.11 2.94
N GLY A 65 12.35 7.59 2.82
CA GLY A 65 12.97 6.71 3.81
C GLY A 65 12.38 5.30 3.86
N ARG A 66 11.40 4.96 3.00
CA ARG A 66 10.63 3.71 3.05
C ARG A 66 10.68 2.98 1.71
N SER A 67 10.56 1.65 1.75
CA SER A 67 10.49 0.88 0.51
C SER A 67 9.13 1.03 -0.16
N THR A 68 9.07 0.76 -1.46
CA THR A 68 7.82 0.75 -2.23
C THR A 68 6.84 -0.30 -1.70
N CYS A 69 7.36 -1.43 -1.22
CA CYS A 69 6.58 -2.49 -0.57
C CYS A 69 5.93 -1.99 0.73
N ASP A 70 6.71 -1.34 1.61
CA ASP A 70 6.18 -0.81 2.88
C ASP A 70 5.07 0.22 2.64
N LEU A 71 5.25 1.07 1.62
CA LEU A 71 4.27 2.07 1.24
C LEU A 71 2.99 1.44 0.69
N TYR A 72 3.12 0.40 -0.14
CA TYR A 72 1.98 -0.33 -0.67
C TYR A 72 1.21 -1.03 0.45
N GLU A 73 1.90 -1.78 1.30
CA GLU A 73 1.30 -2.58 2.38
C GLU A 73 0.60 -1.72 3.44
N GLU A 74 1.14 -0.54 3.76
CA GLU A 74 0.48 0.41 4.66
C GLU A 74 -0.87 0.89 4.10
N ARG A 75 -0.91 1.25 2.82
CA ARG A 75 -2.14 1.72 2.16
C ARG A 75 -3.15 0.59 2.02
N LEU A 76 -2.67 -0.60 1.66
CA LEU A 76 -3.48 -1.81 1.59
C LEU A 76 -4.10 -2.13 2.96
N LEU A 77 -3.32 -2.02 4.04
CA LEU A 77 -3.81 -2.23 5.41
C LEU A 77 -4.91 -1.21 5.76
N LYS A 78 -4.73 0.06 5.38
CA LYS A 78 -5.72 1.11 5.63
C LYS A 78 -7.06 0.77 4.96
N ILE A 79 -7.06 0.42 3.67
CA ILE A 79 -8.30 0.05 2.98
C ILE A 79 -8.86 -1.30 3.46
N SER A 80 -8.01 -2.22 3.92
CA SER A 80 -8.44 -3.48 4.54
C SER A 80 -9.26 -3.21 5.80
N LYS A 81 -8.78 -2.32 6.68
CA LYS A 81 -9.51 -1.90 7.88
C LYS A 81 -10.83 -1.24 7.50
N ASP A 82 -10.81 -0.33 6.55
CA ASP A 82 -12.01 0.35 6.08
C ASP A 82 -13.09 -0.62 5.57
N LEU A 83 -12.72 -1.56 4.70
CA LEU A 83 -13.64 -2.60 4.21
C LEU A 83 -14.15 -3.51 5.33
N LEU A 84 -13.33 -3.80 6.34
CA LEU A 84 -13.74 -4.62 7.48
C LEU A 84 -14.79 -3.94 8.35
N LEU A 85 -14.69 -2.61 8.51
CA LEU A 85 -15.54 -1.82 9.40
C LEU A 85 -16.80 -1.28 8.71
N ASN A 86 -16.69 -0.91 7.44
CA ASN A 86 -17.71 -0.14 6.74
C ASN A 86 -18.50 -0.98 5.72
N THR A 87 -18.27 -2.30 5.67
CA THR A 87 -19.02 -3.21 4.78
C THR A 87 -19.38 -4.52 5.48
N ASN A 88 -20.41 -5.19 4.94
CA ASN A 88 -20.80 -6.54 5.36
C ASN A 88 -20.10 -7.65 4.54
N MET A 89 -19.03 -7.32 3.81
CA MET A 89 -18.32 -8.30 3.00
C MET A 89 -17.69 -9.39 3.87
N SER A 90 -17.70 -10.64 3.39
CA SER A 90 -16.97 -11.71 4.06
C SER A 90 -15.46 -11.46 3.99
N ILE A 91 -14.70 -12.00 4.96
CA ILE A 91 -13.23 -11.89 4.97
C ILE A 91 -12.63 -12.45 3.67
N ALA A 92 -13.21 -13.52 3.12
CA ALA A 92 -12.79 -14.12 1.87
C ALA A 92 -13.08 -13.22 0.65
N ALA A 93 -14.21 -12.52 0.65
CA ALA A 93 -14.54 -11.57 -0.41
C ALA A 93 -13.61 -10.35 -0.38
N ILE A 94 -13.32 -9.81 0.81
CA ILE A 94 -12.34 -8.73 0.97
C ILE A 94 -10.96 -9.18 0.50
N ALA A 95 -10.50 -10.35 0.94
CA ALA A 95 -9.20 -10.90 0.50
C ALA A 95 -9.13 -10.98 -1.03
N LYS A 96 -10.14 -11.58 -1.67
CA LYS A 96 -10.20 -11.71 -3.13
C LYS A 96 -10.18 -10.36 -3.83
N GLN A 97 -10.98 -9.40 -3.35
CA GLN A 97 -11.04 -8.06 -3.93
C GLN A 97 -9.70 -7.32 -3.80
N LEU A 98 -8.99 -7.53 -2.70
CA LEU A 98 -7.65 -7.01 -2.49
C LEU A 98 -6.56 -7.89 -3.12
N THR A 99 -6.94 -8.86 -3.95
CA THR A 99 -6.06 -9.73 -4.75
C THR A 99 -5.22 -10.72 -3.93
N TYR A 100 -5.67 -11.02 -2.71
CA TYR A 100 -5.11 -12.06 -1.83
C TYR A 100 -5.98 -13.32 -1.82
N ASP A 101 -5.37 -14.46 -1.56
CA ASP A 101 -6.12 -15.58 -0.99
C ASP A 101 -6.46 -15.32 0.49
N PRO A 102 -7.55 -15.90 1.01
CA PRO A 102 -8.01 -15.63 2.38
C PRO A 102 -6.96 -15.94 3.48
N SER A 103 -6.12 -16.96 3.25
CA SER A 103 -5.11 -17.38 4.23
C SER A 103 -3.97 -16.37 4.32
N ASN A 104 -3.44 -15.94 3.17
CA ASN A 104 -2.38 -14.94 3.13
C ASN A 104 -2.88 -13.55 3.56
N PHE A 105 -4.11 -13.18 3.21
CA PHE A 105 -4.73 -11.95 3.74
C PHE A 105 -4.79 -11.95 5.27
N THR A 106 -5.20 -13.07 5.87
CA THR A 106 -5.28 -13.20 7.33
C THR A 106 -3.90 -13.07 7.98
N LYS A 107 -2.86 -13.67 7.39
CA LYS A 107 -1.47 -13.56 7.86
C LYS A 107 -0.95 -12.14 7.76
N PHE A 108 -1.11 -11.50 6.60
CA PHE A 108 -0.76 -10.10 6.34
C PHE A 108 -1.41 -9.18 7.37
N PHE A 109 -2.74 -9.25 7.51
CA PHE A 109 -3.47 -8.37 8.41
C PHE A 109 -3.04 -8.57 9.87
N LYS A 110 -2.85 -9.82 10.29
CA LYS A 110 -2.39 -10.14 11.65
C LYS A 110 -0.96 -9.68 11.90
N HIS A 111 -0.07 -9.79 10.92
CA HIS A 111 1.30 -9.29 11.01
C HIS A 111 1.31 -7.80 11.36
N TYR A 112 0.45 -7.01 10.72
CA TYR A 112 0.38 -5.57 10.90
C TYR A 112 -0.47 -5.09 12.08
N THR A 113 -1.49 -5.85 12.51
CA THR A 113 -2.44 -5.39 13.53
C THR A 113 -2.36 -6.17 14.84
N GLY A 114 -1.65 -7.30 14.87
CA GLY A 114 -1.62 -8.23 15.99
C GLY A 114 -2.88 -9.10 16.14
N THR A 115 -3.94 -8.87 15.37
CA THR A 115 -5.21 -9.61 15.45
C THR A 115 -5.68 -10.11 14.09
N THR A 116 -6.58 -11.09 14.07
CA THR A 116 -7.14 -11.57 12.79
C THR A 116 -8.18 -10.57 12.25
N PRO A 117 -8.42 -10.52 10.93
CA PRO A 117 -9.45 -9.66 10.34
C PRO A 117 -10.83 -9.84 10.99
N LYS A 118 -11.20 -11.11 11.28
CA LYS A 118 -12.45 -11.44 11.98
C LYS A 118 -12.49 -10.83 13.37
N LYS A 119 -11.45 -11.06 14.19
CA LYS A 119 -11.39 -10.53 15.55
C LYS A 119 -11.43 -8.99 15.56
N PHE A 120 -10.73 -8.36 14.62
CA PHE A 120 -10.74 -6.91 14.47
C PHE A 120 -12.14 -6.37 14.19
N ARG A 121 -12.88 -6.99 13.27
CA ARG A 121 -14.28 -6.64 12.98
C ARG A 121 -15.20 -6.83 14.19
N ASP A 122 -15.11 -8.00 14.84
CA ASP A 122 -15.96 -8.35 15.98
C ASP A 122 -15.73 -7.37 17.16
N GLN A 123 -14.48 -6.95 17.39
CA GLN A 123 -14.14 -5.99 18.44
C GLN A 123 -14.77 -4.61 18.20
N PHE A 124 -14.85 -4.17 16.95
CA PHE A 124 -15.44 -2.87 16.62
C PHE A 124 -16.97 -2.90 16.77
N ILE A 125 -17.62 -3.96 16.29
CA ILE A 125 -19.08 -4.13 16.43
C ILE A 125 -19.49 -4.17 17.90
N ASN A 126 -18.72 -4.85 18.76
CA ASN A 126 -19.01 -4.94 20.19
C ASN A 126 -18.69 -3.65 20.97
N SER A 127 -18.10 -2.64 20.33
CA SER A 127 -17.79 -1.33 20.93
C SER A 127 -18.77 -0.22 20.53
N LEU A 128 -19.74 -0.54 19.67
CA LEU A 128 -20.87 0.32 19.28
C LEU A 128 -22.09 0.03 20.17
#